data_AF-A0A6P1NGH0-F1
#
_entry.id   AF-A0A6P1NGH0-F1
#
_cell.length_a   1.000
_cell.length_b   1.000
_cell.length_c   1.000
_cell.angle_alpha   90.00
_cell.angle_beta   90.00
_cell.angle_gamma   90.00
#
_symmetry.space_group_name_H-M   'P 1'
#
loop_
_entity.id
_entity.type
_entity.pdbx_description
1 polymer ?
#
loop_
_entity_poly.entity_id
_entity_poly.type
_entity_poly.pdbx_seq_one_letter_code
_entity_poly.pdbx_strand_id
1 'polypeptide(L)'
;MGYASLITVNVEGNAAAVDEVQLCSDQGCSERLPDYGPAVPMKSVRPGLPSPTAPSPAAPSTPPAAFLATRTDAKTWTFSISQRGLPKHVTVRALAPNKTVLAEQENDLVWTRVGGSEQCGGPVTTPPITVKVGAK
;
A
#
# COMPACT_ATOMS: atom_id res chain seq x y z
N MET A 1 -17.06 -7.77 -8.85
CA MET A 1 -17.51 -6.97 -7.69
C MET A 1 -16.31 -6.81 -6.77
N GLY A 2 -15.74 -5.61 -6.70
CA GLY A 2 -14.53 -5.34 -5.92
C GLY A 2 -14.89 -4.81 -4.54
N TYR A 3 -14.71 -5.64 -3.52
CA TYR A 3 -14.76 -5.19 -2.14
C TYR A 3 -13.37 -4.65 -1.77
N ALA A 4 -13.28 -3.37 -1.44
CA ALA A 4 -12.05 -2.76 -0.98
C ALA A 4 -12.02 -2.79 0.55
N SER A 5 -10.92 -3.29 1.10
CA SER A 5 -10.61 -3.22 2.53
C SER A 5 -9.49 -2.21 2.70
N LEU A 6 -9.77 -1.17 3.48
CA LEU A 6 -8.92 0.02 3.58
C LEU A 6 -8.48 0.22 5.03
N ILE A 7 -7.22 0.58 5.20
CA ILE A 7 -6.64 1.00 6.47
C ILE A 7 -6.13 2.41 6.28
N THR A 8 -6.51 3.34 7.16
CA THR A 8 -6.01 4.71 7.14
C THR A 8 -4.98 4.89 8.24
N VAL A 9 -3.84 5.47 7.88
CA VAL A 9 -2.77 5.84 8.81
C VAL A 9 -2.52 7.34 8.74
N ASN A 10 -2.58 7.99 9.89
CA ASN A 10 -2.25 9.39 10.09
C ASN A 10 -0.88 9.51 10.75
N VAL A 11 -0.02 10.34 10.17
CA VAL A 11 1.29 10.66 10.70
C VAL A 11 1.21 11.98 11.47
N GLU A 12 1.45 11.90 12.77
CA GLU A 12 1.55 13.05 13.66
C GLU A 12 3.02 13.41 13.94
N GLY A 13 3.27 14.68 14.25
CA GLY A 13 4.62 15.20 14.47
C GLY A 13 5.33 15.56 13.17
N ASN A 14 6.58 15.11 13.01
CA ASN A 14 7.42 15.46 11.85
C ASN A 14 7.11 14.61 10.62
N ALA A 15 5.91 14.79 10.06
CA ALA A 15 5.47 14.09 8.86
C ALA A 15 6.31 14.44 7.60
N ALA A 16 6.96 15.61 7.57
CA ALA A 16 7.82 16.02 6.45
C ALA A 16 9.11 15.18 6.34
N ALA A 17 9.57 14.61 7.45
CA ALA A 17 10.70 13.68 7.45
C ALA A 17 10.32 12.28 6.94
N VAL A 18 9.02 11.96 6.90
CA VAL A 18 8.51 10.67 6.44
C VAL A 18 8.43 10.69 4.93
N ASP A 19 9.27 9.88 4.29
CA ASP A 19 9.14 9.60 2.87
C ASP A 19 8.05 8.55 2.68
N GLU A 20 8.14 7.41 3.38
CA GLU A 20 7.31 6.23 3.17
C GLU A 20 6.68 5.73 4.47
N VAL A 21 5.44 5.23 4.39
CA VAL A 21 4.84 4.47 5.48
C VAL A 21 4.63 3.03 5.02
N GLN A 22 5.21 2.10 5.77
CA GLN A 22 5.15 0.67 5.51
C GLN A 22 4.23 0.00 6.52
N LEU A 23 3.36 -0.89 6.06
CA LEU A 23 2.44 -1.66 6.89
C LEU A 23 2.76 -3.14 6.73
N CYS A 24 3.26 -3.75 7.80
CA CYS A 24 3.74 -5.13 7.82
C CYS A 24 2.77 -6.03 8.58
N SER A 25 2.56 -7.24 8.06
CA SER A 25 1.88 -8.33 8.75
C SER A 25 2.70 -9.62 8.62
N ASP A 26 2.19 -10.72 9.19
CA ASP A 26 2.75 -12.06 9.03
C ASP A 26 2.86 -12.49 7.54
N GLN A 27 2.01 -11.95 6.68
CA GLN A 27 1.99 -12.26 5.24
C GLN A 27 2.97 -11.39 4.43
N GLY A 28 3.66 -10.45 5.08
CA GLY A 28 4.63 -9.56 4.46
C GLY A 28 4.32 -8.08 4.66
N CYS A 29 5.20 -7.24 4.11
CA CYS A 29 5.08 -5.79 4.19
C CYS A 29 4.42 -5.19 2.97
N SER A 30 3.75 -4.05 3.17
CA SER A 30 3.26 -3.21 2.09
C SER A 30 4.44 -2.68 1.29
N GLU A 31 4.26 -2.62 -0.02
CA GLU A 31 5.12 -1.81 -0.87
C GLU A 31 4.37 -0.54 -1.23
N ARG A 32 5.12 0.56 -1.38
CA ARG A 32 4.54 1.75 -2.00
C ARG A 32 4.22 1.39 -3.45
N LEU A 33 3.00 1.68 -3.88
CA LEU A 33 2.74 1.70 -5.32
C LEU A 33 3.76 2.66 -5.95
N PRO A 34 4.53 2.24 -6.96
CA PRO A 34 5.37 3.18 -7.68
C PRO A 34 4.45 4.31 -8.14
N ASP A 35 4.88 5.55 -7.88
CA ASP A 35 4.21 6.72 -8.46
C ASP A 35 4.20 6.45 -9.95
N TYR A 36 3.04 6.08 -10.51
CA TYR A 36 2.93 5.76 -11.92
C TYR A 36 3.31 7.05 -12.61
N GLY A 37 4.56 7.12 -13.07
CA GLY A 37 5.02 8.17 -13.94
C GLY A 37 4.03 8.32 -15.10
N PRO A 38 3.96 9.51 -15.71
CA PRO A 38 2.94 9.83 -16.70
C PRO A 38 2.80 8.68 -17.69
N ALA A 39 1.57 8.21 -17.89
CA ALA A 39 1.24 7.07 -18.73
C ALA A 39 2.09 7.11 -20.00
N VAL A 40 3.05 6.19 -20.11
CA VAL A 40 3.86 6.10 -21.32
C VAL A 40 2.88 5.90 -22.48
N PRO A 41 2.90 6.75 -23.52
CA PRO A 41 1.96 6.62 -24.61
C PRO A 41 2.15 5.24 -25.23
N MET A 42 1.12 4.40 -25.15
CA MET A 42 1.10 3.12 -25.84
C MET A 42 1.18 3.42 -27.34
N LYS A 43 2.37 3.33 -27.93
CA LYS A 43 2.52 3.31 -29.37
C LYS A 43 1.84 2.04 -29.87
N SER A 44 0.71 2.22 -30.53
CA SER A 44 -0.03 1.14 -31.17
C SER A 44 0.86 0.51 -32.25
N VAL A 45 1.46 -0.64 -31.93
CA VAL A 45 2.23 -1.43 -32.89
C VAL A 45 1.22 -2.20 -33.73
N ARG A 46 1.09 -1.83 -35.01
CA ARG A 46 0.38 -2.66 -35.99
C ARG A 46 0.99 -4.07 -35.93
N PRO A 47 0.18 -5.16 -35.90
CA PRO A 47 0.72 -6.51 -35.96
C PRO A 47 1.42 -6.73 -37.32
N GLY A 48 2.74 -6.59 -37.32
CA GLY A 48 3.62 -7.15 -38.34
C GLY A 48 4.35 -8.33 -37.72
N LEU A 49 4.50 -9.42 -38.46
CA LEU A 49 5.05 -10.71 -38.01
C LEU A 49 6.29 -10.54 -37.10
N PRO A 50 6.44 -11.34 -36.02
CA PRO A 50 7.56 -11.18 -35.10
C PRO A 50 8.88 -11.59 -35.77
N SER A 51 9.85 -10.67 -35.76
CA SER A 51 11.27 -11.01 -35.92
C SER A 51 11.79 -11.62 -34.61
N PRO A 52 12.57 -12.72 -34.64
CA PRO A 52 13.14 -13.28 -33.42
C PRO A 52 14.30 -12.40 -32.94
N THR A 53 14.39 -12.21 -31.61
CA THR A 53 15.53 -11.72 -30.81
C THR A 53 15.30 -10.40 -30.10
N ALA A 54 14.74 -10.49 -28.89
CA ALA A 54 15.32 -9.94 -27.68
C ALA A 54 14.71 -10.67 -26.48
N PRO A 55 15.49 -11.22 -25.53
CA PRO A 55 14.91 -11.64 -24.26
C PRO A 55 14.34 -10.38 -23.60
N SER A 56 13.01 -10.34 -23.45
CA SER A 56 12.37 -9.35 -22.58
C SER A 56 13.03 -9.51 -21.19
N PRO A 57 13.54 -8.45 -20.55
CA PRO A 57 13.99 -8.55 -19.18
C PRO A 57 12.79 -9.05 -18.38
N ALA A 58 12.86 -10.28 -17.88
CA ALA A 58 11.87 -10.77 -16.94
C ALA A 58 11.86 -9.74 -15.81
N ALA A 59 10.76 -8.99 -15.68
CA ALA A 59 10.58 -8.15 -14.53
C ALA A 59 10.85 -9.03 -13.30
N PRO A 60 11.65 -8.58 -12.32
CA PRO A 60 11.84 -9.34 -11.11
C PRO A 60 10.44 -9.69 -10.60
N SER A 61 10.21 -10.99 -10.37
CA SER A 61 8.96 -11.46 -9.78
C SER A 61 8.98 -11.05 -8.30
N THR A 62 8.85 -9.75 -8.05
CA THR A 62 8.60 -9.23 -6.71
C THR A 62 7.33 -9.93 -6.24
N PRO A 63 7.37 -10.63 -5.10
CA PRO A 63 6.17 -11.24 -4.56
C PRO A 63 5.12 -10.12 -4.43
N PRO A 64 3.86 -10.36 -4.83
CA PRO A 64 2.85 -9.31 -4.79
C PRO A 64 2.74 -8.81 -3.35
N ALA A 65 2.98 -7.51 -3.14
CA ALA A 65 2.85 -6.90 -1.83
C ALA A 65 1.49 -7.27 -1.21
N ALA A 66 1.53 -7.70 0.05
CA ALA A 66 0.33 -8.10 0.79
C ALA A 66 -0.64 -6.91 0.99
N PHE A 67 -0.11 -5.70 0.90
CA PHE A 67 -0.82 -4.44 1.00
C PHE A 67 -0.27 -3.43 0.00
N LEU A 68 -1.13 -2.56 -0.51
CA LEU A 68 -0.77 -1.46 -1.39
C LEU A 68 -0.88 -0.15 -0.64
N ALA A 69 0.24 0.55 -0.48
CA ALA A 69 0.28 1.86 0.19
C ALA A 69 0.10 2.99 -0.82
N THR A 70 -0.86 3.88 -0.56
CA THR A 70 -1.11 5.10 -1.32
C THR A 70 -1.07 6.30 -0.39
N ARG A 71 -0.24 7.31 -0.72
CA ARG A 71 -0.24 8.59 0.00
C ARG A 71 -1.41 9.42 -0.49
N THR A 72 -2.40 9.66 0.37
CA THR A 72 -3.56 10.50 0.05
C THR A 72 -3.27 11.98 0.34
N ASP A 73 -2.56 12.25 1.44
CA ASP A 73 -2.15 13.59 1.87
C ASP A 73 -0.72 13.56 2.44
N ALA A 74 -0.14 14.73 2.69
CA ALA A 74 1.19 14.85 3.29
C ALA A 74 1.34 14.10 4.63
N LYS A 75 0.24 13.87 5.35
CA LYS A 75 0.19 13.18 6.64
C LYS A 75 -0.68 11.93 6.63
N THR A 76 -1.36 11.64 5.53
CA THR A 76 -2.39 10.59 5.49
C THR A 76 -2.02 9.57 4.43
N TRP A 77 -1.94 8.31 4.87
CA TRP A 77 -1.65 7.17 4.04
C TRP A 77 -2.83 6.21 4.09
N THR A 78 -3.21 5.70 2.94
CA THR A 78 -4.28 4.73 2.80
C THR A 78 -3.70 3.44 2.26
N PHE A 79 -3.96 2.34 2.95
CA PHE A 79 -3.50 1.01 2.57
C PHE A 79 -4.68 0.18 2.10
N SER A 80 -4.60 -0.33 0.88
CA SER A 80 -5.56 -1.27 0.33
C SER A 80 -5.04 -2.69 0.49
N ILE A 81 -5.90 -3.59 0.96
CA ILE A 81 -5.53 -5.00 1.15
C ILE A 81 -5.67 -5.76 -0.18
N SER A 82 -4.54 -6.31 -0.64
CA SER A 82 -4.44 -7.20 -1.79
C SER A 82 -4.29 -8.68 -1.39
N GLN A 83 -3.92 -8.96 -0.13
CA GLN A 83 -3.79 -10.33 0.38
C GLN A 83 -5.13 -11.02 0.62
N ARG A 84 -5.09 -12.35 0.75
CA ARG A 84 -6.27 -13.15 1.08
C ARG A 84 -6.60 -13.00 2.58
N GLY A 85 -7.67 -12.28 2.87
CA GLY A 85 -8.21 -12.14 4.23
C GLY A 85 -7.79 -10.84 4.91
N LEU A 86 -8.44 -10.55 6.04
CA LEU A 86 -8.24 -9.34 6.83
C LEU A 86 -7.29 -9.64 7.99
N PRO A 87 -6.10 -9.01 8.04
CA PRO A 87 -5.17 -9.19 9.14
C PRO A 87 -5.76 -8.59 10.41
N LYS A 88 -5.49 -9.23 11.55
CA LYS A 88 -5.90 -8.75 12.88
C LYS A 88 -4.85 -7.88 13.55
N HIS A 89 -3.59 -8.05 13.16
CA HIS A 89 -2.45 -7.33 13.72
C HIS A 89 -1.56 -6.86 12.58
N VAL A 90 -1.10 -5.62 12.66
CA VAL A 90 -0.16 -5.04 11.72
C VAL A 90 0.84 -4.15 12.44
N THR A 91 2.03 -4.03 11.88
CA THR A 91 3.06 -3.11 12.33
C THR A 91 3.18 -1.98 11.32
N VAL A 92 2.95 -0.75 11.76
CA VAL A 92 3.11 0.45 10.95
C VAL A 92 4.48 1.06 11.21
N ARG A 93 5.23 1.29 10.13
CA ARG A 93 6.58 1.86 10.14
C ARG A 93 6.60 3.13 9.32
N ALA A 94 6.94 4.26 9.91
CA ALA A 94 7.25 5.49 9.19
C ALA A 94 8.75 5.52 8.87
N LEU A 95 9.08 5.62 7.59
CA LEU A 95 10.43 5.55 7.06
C LEU A 95 10.84 6.91 6.48
N ALA A 96 12.07 7.30 6.77
CA ALA A 96 12.78 8.38 6.10
C ALA A 96 13.15 8.01 4.65
N PRO A 97 13.53 8.99 3.80
CA PRO A 97 13.92 8.71 2.40
C PRO A 97 15.14 7.78 2.26
N ASN A 98 15.98 7.69 3.30
CA ASN A 98 17.08 6.74 3.38
C ASN A 98 16.66 5.36 3.94
N LYS A 99 15.35 5.06 3.98
CA LYS A 99 14.76 3.86 4.60
C LYS A 99 15.04 3.69 6.10
N THR A 100 15.45 4.75 6.81
CA THR A 100 15.59 4.72 8.27
C THR A 100 14.21 4.76 8.92
N VAL A 101 13.95 3.87 9.87
CA VAL A 101 12.71 3.87 10.66
C VAL A 101 12.72 5.07 11.60
N LEU A 102 11.81 6.01 11.36
CA LEU A 102 11.59 7.18 12.20
C LEU A 102 10.58 6.91 13.32
N ALA A 103 9.60 6.05 13.04
CA ALA A 103 8.64 5.55 14.02
C ALA A 103 8.18 4.14 13.64
N GLU A 104 7.90 3.33 14.65
CA GLU A 104 7.31 2.01 14.51
C GLU A 104 6.23 1.85 15.58
N GLN A 105 5.08 1.29 15.19
CA GLN A 105 3.98 1.01 16.10
C GLN A 105 3.27 -0.28 15.67
N GLU A 106 2.98 -1.14 16.64
CA GLU A 106 2.12 -2.30 16.45
C GLU A 106 0.68 -1.92 16.75
N ASN A 107 -0.25 -2.39 15.92
CA ASN A 107 -1.65 -2.05 16.02
C ASN A 107 -2.55 -3.27 15.78
N ASP A 108 -3.52 -3.45 16.66
CA ASP A 108 -4.64 -4.34 16.48
C ASP A 108 -5.69 -3.70 15.56
N LEU A 109 -6.06 -4.42 14.51
CA LEU A 109 -7.04 -3.97 13.52
C LEU A 109 -8.44 -4.47 13.89
N VAL A 110 -9.32 -3.50 14.17
CA VAL A 110 -10.75 -3.76 14.36
C VAL A 110 -11.49 -3.40 13.09
N TRP A 111 -11.92 -4.43 12.35
CA TRP A 111 -12.63 -4.27 11.08
C TRP A 111 -14.09 -3.94 11.29
N THR A 112 -14.49 -2.74 10.87
CA THR A 112 -15.86 -2.27 10.88
C THR A 112 -16.40 -2.24 9.47
N ARG A 113 -17.59 -2.81 9.26
CA ARG A 113 -18.29 -2.71 7.99
C ARG A 113 -18.92 -1.32 7.87
N VAL A 114 -18.64 -0.62 6.77
CA VAL A 114 -19.10 0.76 6.53
C VAL A 114 -20.07 0.91 5.36
N GLY A 115 -20.42 -0.19 4.70
CA GLY A 115 -21.44 -0.18 3.66
C GLY A 115 -21.74 -1.59 3.14
N GLY A 116 -22.63 -1.70 2.15
CA GLY A 116 -23.02 -2.96 1.51
C GLY A 116 -24.05 -3.77 2.29
N SER A 117 -24.97 -4.40 1.55
CA SER A 117 -26.01 -5.28 2.11
C SER A 117 -25.39 -6.50 2.79
N GLU A 118 -26.06 -7.03 3.83
CA GLU A 118 -25.63 -8.23 4.57
C GLU A 118 -25.25 -9.40 3.64
N GLN A 119 -26.02 -9.55 2.56
CA GLN A 119 -25.93 -10.64 1.60
C GLN A 119 -24.69 -10.61 0.69
N CYS A 120 -24.03 -9.46 0.51
CA CYS A 120 -22.97 -9.32 -0.50
C CYS A 120 -21.56 -9.08 0.06
N GLY A 121 -21.41 -8.95 1.39
CA GLY A 121 -20.17 -8.45 1.95
C GLY A 121 -20.00 -6.95 1.66
N GLY A 122 -19.56 -6.19 2.64
CA GLY A 122 -19.47 -4.74 2.57
C GLY A 122 -18.03 -4.27 2.50
N PRO A 123 -17.74 -3.04 2.00
CA PRO A 123 -16.48 -2.40 2.33
C PRO A 123 -16.29 -2.39 3.84
N VAL A 124 -15.09 -2.80 4.24
CA VAL A 124 -14.68 -2.80 5.64
C VAL A 124 -13.51 -1.83 5.79
N THR A 125 -13.52 -1.10 6.89
CA THR A 125 -12.45 -0.18 7.27
C THR A 125 -12.08 -0.43 8.71
N THR A 126 -10.88 -0.02 9.08
CA THR A 126 -10.48 0.10 10.48
C THR A 126 -10.63 1.56 10.93
N PRO A 127 -10.69 1.82 12.25
CA PRO A 127 -10.41 3.16 12.74
C PRO A 127 -9.02 3.63 12.26
N PRO A 128 -8.84 4.94 12.06
CA PRO A 128 -7.57 5.49 11.61
C PRO A 128 -6.48 5.28 12.67
N ILE A 129 -5.35 4.70 12.25
CA ILE A 129 -4.18 4.50 13.10
C ILE A 129 -3.38 5.79 13.14
N THR A 130 -2.88 6.18 14.31
CA THR A 130 -2.09 7.41 14.45
C THR A 130 -0.68 7.08 14.90
N VAL A 131 0.30 7.36 14.02
CA VAL A 131 1.72 7.14 14.29
C VAL A 131 2.39 8.48 14.57
N LYS A 132 3.08 8.57 15.71
CA LYS A 132 3.82 9.78 16.11
C LYS A 132 5.27 9.68 15.72
N VAL A 133 5.73 10.61 14.90
CA VAL A 133 7.14 10.75 14.52
C VAL A 133 7.77 11.84 15.37
N GLY A 134 8.64 11.41 16.31
CA GLY A 134 9.43 12.31 17.14
C GLY A 134 10.49 13.04 16.31
N ALA A 135 10.73 14.31 16.62
CA ALA A 135 11.94 14.98 16.16
C ALA A 135 13.11 14.38 16.95
N LYS A 136 14.01 13.67 16.27
CA LYS A 136 15.31 13.31 16.84
C LYS A 136 16.24 14.51 16.79
#